data_AF-A0A7W1AKZ0-F1
#
_entry.id   AF-A0A7W1AKZ0-F1
#
_cell.length_a   1.000
_cell.length_b   1.000
_cell.length_c   1.000
_cell.angle_alpha   90.00
_cell.angle_beta   90.00
_cell.angle_gamma   90.00
#
_symmetry.space_group_name_H-M   'P 1'
#
loop_
_entity.id
_entity.type
_entity.pdbx_description
1 polymer ?
#
loop_
_entity_poly.entity_id
_entity_poly.type
_entity_poly.pdbx_seq_one_letter_code
_entity_poly.pdbx_strand_id
1 'polypeptide(L)'
;VYAASYTAPTPTLLTVAVSNMEGAYTDAAGRSNPNFLELGSGNIGGLTLAPGLYKWTSNITIPSNVTISGGANDTWIFQTTGNLTMAANMRVNLAGGAQAKNIVWQVAGTVSTGAGAHFEGILLCKTGVTLQTGTTMNGRVLAQTQVALQSATVTPPAQ
;
A
#
# COMPACT_ATOMS: atom_id res chain seq x y z
N VAL A 1 -17.20 -11.18 6.44
CA VAL A 1 -16.04 -11.58 7.25
C VAL A 1 -15.85 -13.08 7.08
N TYR A 2 -14.61 -13.56 6.91
CA TYR A 2 -14.28 -14.97 6.69
C TYR A 2 -13.09 -15.37 7.57
N ALA A 3 -13.06 -16.60 8.08
CA ALA A 3 -11.95 -17.13 8.90
C ALA A 3 -11.64 -18.59 8.54
N ALA A 4 -10.40 -19.02 8.81
CA ALA A 4 -9.92 -20.37 8.45
C ALA A 4 -10.62 -21.52 9.19
N SER A 5 -11.25 -21.23 10.34
CA SER A 5 -12.01 -22.21 11.13
C SER A 5 -13.48 -22.36 10.68
N TYR A 6 -13.92 -21.60 9.66
CA TYR A 6 -15.28 -21.71 9.13
C TYR A 6 -15.45 -23.00 8.31
N THR A 7 -16.70 -23.34 7.99
CA THR A 7 -17.02 -24.53 7.18
C THR A 7 -16.61 -24.35 5.71
N ALA A 8 -16.42 -25.48 5.01
CA ALA A 8 -16.15 -25.50 3.58
C ALA A 8 -17.23 -24.74 2.77
N PRO A 9 -16.85 -24.01 1.71
CA PRO A 9 -15.52 -23.95 1.09
C PRO A 9 -14.59 -22.86 1.65
N THR A 10 -14.95 -22.20 2.75
CA THR A 10 -14.22 -21.01 3.25
C THR A 10 -12.72 -21.26 3.51
N PRO A 11 -12.30 -22.35 4.18
CA PRO A 11 -10.89 -22.54 4.48
C PRO A 11 -10.02 -22.66 3.22
N THR A 12 -10.47 -23.43 2.22
CA THR A 12 -9.70 -23.63 0.98
C THR A 12 -9.62 -22.35 0.15
N LEU A 13 -10.71 -21.58 0.09
CA LEU A 13 -10.70 -20.26 -0.57
C LEU A 13 -9.73 -19.28 0.11
N LEU A 14 -9.68 -19.28 1.44
CA LEU A 14 -8.74 -18.43 2.19
C LEU A 14 -7.29 -18.87 2.00
N THR A 15 -6.99 -20.18 1.96
CA THR A 15 -5.64 -20.67 1.63
C THR A 15 -5.18 -20.17 0.26
N VAL A 16 -6.05 -20.23 -0.76
CA VAL A 16 -5.74 -19.70 -2.10
C VAL A 16 -5.55 -18.18 -2.06
N ALA A 17 -6.40 -17.45 -1.34
CA ALA A 17 -6.28 -16.00 -1.22
C ALA A 17 -4.96 -15.56 -0.56
N VAL A 18 -4.53 -16.23 0.51
CA VAL A 18 -3.25 -15.96 1.20
C VAL A 18 -2.07 -16.31 0.30
N SER A 19 -2.11 -17.46 -0.38
CA SER A 19 -1.06 -17.84 -1.32
C SER A 19 -0.93 -16.84 -2.48
N ASN A 20 -2.06 -16.35 -3.03
CA ASN A 20 -2.05 -15.32 -4.05
C ASN A 20 -1.48 -13.99 -3.53
N MET A 21 -1.78 -13.61 -2.28
CA MET A 21 -1.18 -12.44 -1.65
C MET A 21 0.34 -12.58 -1.54
N GLU A 22 0.86 -13.73 -1.09
CA GLU A 22 2.30 -14.00 -0.99
C GLU A 22 2.98 -13.97 -2.37
N GLY A 23 2.33 -14.54 -3.38
CA GLY A 23 2.77 -14.47 -4.77
C GLY A 23 2.84 -13.03 -5.28
N ALA A 24 1.78 -12.22 -5.04
CA ALA A 24 1.74 -10.82 -5.42
C ALA A 24 2.81 -9.98 -4.70
N TYR A 25 3.05 -10.24 -3.41
CA TYR A 25 4.14 -9.60 -2.66
C TYR A 25 5.49 -9.93 -3.29
N THR A 26 5.75 -11.19 -3.59
CA THR A 26 7.03 -11.66 -4.16
C THR A 26 7.24 -11.10 -5.57
N ASP A 27 6.21 -11.07 -6.40
CA ASP A 27 6.24 -10.45 -7.73
C ASP A 27 6.54 -8.95 -7.63
N ALA A 28 5.81 -8.22 -6.78
CA ALA A 28 6.01 -6.79 -6.60
C ALA A 28 7.41 -6.46 -6.06
N ALA A 29 7.93 -7.24 -5.10
CA ALA A 29 9.28 -7.09 -4.53
C ALA A 29 10.38 -7.48 -5.53
N GLY A 30 10.09 -8.42 -6.43
CA GLY A 30 11.02 -8.97 -7.41
C GLY A 30 11.19 -8.14 -8.68
N ARG A 31 10.35 -7.10 -8.91
CA ARG A 31 10.51 -6.21 -10.06
C ARG A 31 11.89 -5.53 -10.02
N SER A 32 12.58 -5.52 -11.16
CA SER A 32 13.94 -5.01 -11.32
C SER A 32 13.96 -3.79 -12.27
N ASN A 33 15.11 -3.12 -12.38
CA ASN A 33 15.32 -1.92 -13.18
C ASN A 33 14.37 -0.76 -12.81
N PRO A 34 14.44 -0.24 -11.56
CA PRO A 34 13.55 0.82 -11.12
C PRO A 34 13.77 2.10 -11.95
N ASN A 35 12.67 2.80 -12.25
CA ASN A 35 12.72 4.12 -12.85
C ASN A 35 13.27 5.16 -11.86
N PHE A 36 12.99 4.95 -10.57
CA PHE A 36 13.42 5.83 -9.48
C PHE A 36 14.05 5.01 -8.35
N LEU A 37 15.27 5.38 -7.97
CA LEU A 37 16.03 4.72 -6.90
C LEU A 37 16.30 5.72 -5.77
N GLU A 38 15.95 5.35 -4.53
CA GLU A 38 16.14 6.16 -3.32
C GLU A 38 15.59 7.59 -3.42
N LEU A 39 14.47 7.79 -4.13
CA LEU A 39 13.89 9.11 -4.33
C LEU A 39 13.61 9.81 -2.99
N GLY A 40 14.07 11.04 -2.85
CA GLY A 40 13.91 11.83 -1.62
C GLY A 40 14.57 11.22 -0.39
N SER A 41 15.48 10.26 -0.57
CA SER A 41 16.07 9.47 0.53
C SER A 41 14.99 8.84 1.43
N GLY A 42 13.87 8.43 0.82
CA GLY A 42 12.72 7.85 1.53
C GLY A 42 11.68 8.87 2.00
N ASN A 43 11.97 10.17 2.02
CA ASN A 43 10.96 11.19 2.28
C ASN A 43 10.30 11.64 0.97
N ILE A 44 9.04 11.25 0.77
CA ILE A 44 8.28 11.56 -0.43
C ILE A 44 7.23 12.65 -0.22
N GLY A 45 7.21 13.29 0.95
CA GLY A 45 6.31 14.39 1.24
C GLY A 45 6.52 15.57 0.28
N GLY A 46 5.42 16.10 -0.25
CA GLY A 46 5.42 17.23 -1.19
C GLY A 46 5.75 16.85 -2.63
N LEU A 47 6.11 15.60 -2.91
CA LEU A 47 6.45 15.15 -4.26
C LEU A 47 5.22 14.84 -5.10
N THR A 48 5.41 14.91 -6.42
CA THR A 48 4.49 14.34 -7.41
C THR A 48 5.17 13.15 -8.07
N LEU A 49 4.55 11.97 -7.98
CA LEU A 49 5.09 10.69 -8.41
C LEU A 49 4.48 10.30 -9.76
N ALA A 50 5.31 10.32 -10.79
CA ALA A 50 4.97 9.88 -12.14
C ALA A 50 4.87 8.34 -12.22
N PRO A 51 4.26 7.76 -13.26
CA PRO A 51 4.16 6.31 -13.43
C PRO A 51 5.52 5.61 -13.37
N GLY A 52 5.55 4.41 -12.80
CA GLY A 52 6.74 3.56 -12.85
C GLY A 52 7.04 2.75 -11.59
N LEU A 53 8.23 2.15 -11.62
CA LEU A 53 8.79 1.37 -10.53
C LEU A 53 9.72 2.24 -9.68
N TYR A 54 9.43 2.29 -8.39
CA TYR A 54 10.20 3.00 -7.39
C TYR A 54 10.81 2.01 -6.41
N LYS A 55 12.05 2.25 -6.00
CA LYS A 55 12.77 1.39 -5.07
C LYS A 55 13.49 2.16 -3.98
N TRP A 56 13.30 1.73 -2.75
CA TRP A 56 14.06 2.14 -1.57
C TRP A 56 14.59 0.91 -0.83
N THR A 57 15.83 1.01 -0.37
CA THR A 57 16.44 0.13 0.64
C THR A 57 16.31 0.70 2.05
N SER A 58 15.68 1.88 2.15
CA SER A 58 15.39 2.65 3.34
C SER A 58 13.88 2.71 3.62
N ASN A 59 13.50 3.29 4.76
CA ASN A 59 12.09 3.55 5.10
C ASN A 59 11.49 4.59 4.16
N ILE A 60 10.21 4.46 3.84
CA ILE A 60 9.42 5.50 3.20
C ILE A 60 8.68 6.30 4.27
N THR A 61 8.71 7.63 4.18
CA THR A 61 8.00 8.55 5.06
C THR A 61 7.18 9.55 4.23
N ILE A 62 5.95 9.82 4.68
CA ILE A 62 5.01 10.79 4.08
C ILE A 62 4.68 11.84 5.15
N PRO A 63 5.58 12.81 5.43
CA PRO A 63 5.38 13.83 6.45
C PRO A 63 4.49 15.00 5.98
N SER A 64 4.31 15.14 4.67
CA SER A 64 3.40 16.08 4.01
C SER A 64 2.66 15.36 2.88
N ASN A 65 1.60 15.96 2.33
CA ASN A 65 0.84 15.37 1.22
C ASN A 65 1.75 14.94 0.06
N VAL A 66 1.45 13.82 -0.56
CA VAL A 66 2.12 13.32 -1.77
C VAL A 66 1.09 13.14 -2.87
N THR A 67 1.46 13.42 -4.12
CA THR A 67 0.56 13.25 -5.27
C THR A 67 1.07 12.13 -6.16
N ILE A 68 0.20 11.22 -6.57
CA ILE A 68 0.46 10.22 -7.62
C ILE A 68 -0.27 10.69 -8.87
N SER A 69 0.46 10.93 -9.95
CA SER A 69 -0.09 11.59 -11.13
C SER A 69 0.27 10.84 -12.40
N GLY A 70 -0.76 10.45 -13.15
CA GLY A 70 -0.65 9.76 -14.44
C GLY A 70 -2.04 9.45 -14.99
N GLY A 71 -2.09 8.80 -16.15
CA GLY A 71 -3.34 8.40 -16.79
C GLY A 71 -4.05 7.24 -16.08
N ALA A 72 -5.27 6.95 -16.51
CA ALA A 72 -6.12 5.91 -15.94
C ALA A 72 -5.56 4.48 -16.06
N ASN A 73 -4.66 4.24 -17.00
CA ASN A 73 -4.07 2.92 -17.24
C ASN A 73 -2.61 2.84 -16.78
N ASP A 74 -2.05 3.93 -16.26
CA ASP A 74 -0.69 3.94 -15.76
C ASP A 74 -0.60 3.16 -14.45
N THR A 75 0.60 2.65 -14.15
CA THR A 75 0.86 1.79 -13.00
C THR A 75 2.01 2.29 -12.13
N TRP A 76 1.89 2.06 -10.83
CA TRP A 76 2.92 2.39 -9.84
C TRP A 76 3.22 1.18 -8.98
N ILE A 77 4.51 0.91 -8.79
CA ILE A 77 4.99 -0.06 -7.80
C ILE A 77 6.02 0.64 -6.93
N PHE A 78 5.72 0.76 -5.64
CA PHE A 78 6.61 1.30 -4.63
C PHE A 78 7.18 0.15 -3.81
N GLN A 79 8.50 -0.09 -3.92
CA GLN A 79 9.20 -1.13 -3.16
C GLN A 79 10.00 -0.52 -2.01
N THR A 80 9.85 -1.05 -0.80
CA THR A 80 10.75 -0.75 0.31
C THR A 80 11.16 -2.00 1.07
N THR A 81 12.44 -2.09 1.44
CA THR A 81 12.95 -3.07 2.42
C THR A 81 12.73 -2.64 3.86
N GLY A 82 12.30 -1.39 4.09
CA GLY A 82 12.00 -0.81 5.39
C GLY A 82 10.50 -0.68 5.67
N ASN A 83 10.17 0.25 6.54
CA ASN A 83 8.81 0.61 6.93
C ASN A 83 8.22 1.69 6.01
N LEU A 84 6.89 1.81 6.02
CA LEU A 84 6.17 2.94 5.44
C LEU A 84 5.40 3.67 6.55
N THR A 85 5.71 4.94 6.78
CA THR A 85 5.01 5.78 7.75
C THR A 85 4.40 7.01 7.11
N MET A 86 3.18 7.34 7.51
CA MET A 86 2.46 8.51 7.03
C MET A 86 2.01 9.35 8.21
N ALA A 87 2.29 10.65 8.18
CA ALA A 87 1.93 11.55 9.28
C ALA A 87 0.41 11.77 9.36
N ALA A 88 -0.07 12.26 10.51
CA ALA A 88 -1.47 12.55 10.74
C ALA A 88 -2.01 13.61 9.77
N ASN A 89 -3.28 13.49 9.38
CA ASN A 89 -3.99 14.38 8.45
C ASN A 89 -3.37 14.54 7.05
N MET A 90 -2.35 13.74 6.71
CA MET A 90 -1.75 13.78 5.38
C MET A 90 -2.59 13.00 4.38
N ARG A 91 -2.37 13.27 3.10
CA ARG A 91 -3.09 12.62 1.99
C ARG A 91 -2.15 12.13 0.92
N VAL A 92 -2.42 10.93 0.41
CA VAL A 92 -1.99 10.48 -0.92
C VAL A 92 -3.06 10.94 -1.90
N ASN A 93 -2.75 11.89 -2.76
CA ASN A 93 -3.67 12.43 -3.75
C ASN A 93 -3.48 11.73 -5.10
N LEU A 94 -4.57 11.50 -5.84
CA LEU A 94 -4.51 11.02 -7.22
C LEU A 94 -4.81 12.18 -8.20
N ALA A 95 -4.02 12.27 -9.26
CA ALA A 95 -4.18 13.28 -10.32
C ALA A 95 -4.02 12.66 -11.71
N GLY A 96 -4.45 13.39 -12.75
CA GLY A 96 -4.28 12.99 -14.15
C GLY A 96 -5.16 11.81 -14.62
N GLY A 97 -5.96 11.24 -13.72
CA GLY A 97 -6.75 10.03 -13.98
C GLY A 97 -6.22 8.78 -13.28
N ALA A 98 -5.10 8.88 -12.53
CA ALA A 98 -4.55 7.77 -11.76
C ALA A 98 -5.63 7.10 -10.87
N GLN A 99 -5.57 5.77 -10.78
CA GLN A 99 -6.56 4.97 -10.05
C GLN A 99 -5.86 4.11 -8.99
N ALA A 100 -6.42 4.04 -7.78
CA ALA A 100 -5.91 3.19 -6.69
C ALA A 100 -5.69 1.73 -7.10
N LYS A 101 -6.50 1.18 -8.01
CA LYS A 101 -6.36 -0.21 -8.46
C LYS A 101 -5.04 -0.50 -9.19
N ASN A 102 -4.36 0.54 -9.70
CA ASN A 102 -3.09 0.42 -10.42
C ASN A 102 -1.87 0.82 -9.58
N ILE A 103 -2.07 1.10 -8.28
CA ILE A 103 -1.01 1.55 -7.38
C ILE A 103 -0.73 0.44 -6.38
N VAL A 104 0.50 -0.05 -6.34
CA VAL A 104 0.94 -1.13 -5.44
C VAL A 104 2.05 -0.63 -4.53
N TRP A 105 1.89 -0.85 -3.24
CA TRP A 105 2.87 -0.59 -2.19
C TRP A 105 3.37 -1.92 -1.64
N GLN A 106 4.59 -2.31 -1.96
CA GLN A 106 5.26 -3.46 -1.35
C GLN A 106 6.16 -2.97 -0.21
N VAL A 107 5.86 -3.43 1.01
CA VAL A 107 6.57 -3.00 2.23
C VAL A 107 7.08 -4.23 3.00
N ALA A 108 8.39 -4.32 3.19
CA ALA A 108 9.00 -5.44 3.92
C ALA A 108 8.94 -5.29 5.45
N GLY A 109 8.91 -4.05 5.93
CA GLY A 109 8.69 -3.71 7.34
C GLY A 109 7.21 -3.57 7.67
N THR A 110 6.89 -2.63 8.57
CA THR A 110 5.52 -2.29 8.98
C THR A 110 4.96 -1.10 8.20
N VAL A 111 3.64 -0.97 8.21
CA VAL A 111 2.93 0.23 7.73
C VAL A 111 2.16 0.88 8.87
N SER A 112 2.29 2.19 9.03
CA SER A 112 1.54 2.96 10.03
C SER A 112 1.11 4.30 9.47
N THR A 113 -0.20 4.57 9.53
CA THR A 113 -0.75 5.90 9.24
C THR A 113 -0.96 6.67 10.53
N GLY A 114 -0.84 7.99 10.49
CA GLY A 114 -1.30 8.88 11.55
C GLY A 114 -2.82 9.05 11.50
N ALA A 115 -3.41 9.50 12.61
CA ALA A 115 -4.83 9.80 12.70
C ALA A 115 -5.31 10.75 11.58
N GLY A 116 -6.49 10.50 11.03
CA GLY A 116 -7.11 11.31 9.98
C GLY A 116 -6.41 11.29 8.61
N ALA A 117 -5.41 10.41 8.40
CA ALA A 117 -4.74 10.29 7.11
C ALA A 117 -5.65 9.71 6.01
N HIS A 118 -5.33 9.99 4.75
CA HIS A 118 -5.98 9.40 3.57
C HIS A 118 -4.99 8.68 2.67
N PHE A 119 -5.20 7.40 2.41
CA PHE A 119 -4.29 6.54 1.66
C PHE A 119 -4.92 5.97 0.37
N GLU A 120 -4.12 5.78 -0.68
CA GLU A 120 -4.55 5.32 -1.99
C GLU A 120 -3.67 4.14 -2.46
N GLY A 121 -4.29 3.03 -2.86
CA GLY A 121 -3.59 1.89 -3.48
C GLY A 121 -3.74 0.53 -2.79
N ILE A 122 -3.11 -0.48 -3.36
CA ILE A 122 -3.04 -1.85 -2.84
C ILE A 122 -1.78 -1.99 -2.01
N LEU A 123 -1.94 -2.35 -0.73
CA LEU A 123 -0.85 -2.48 0.21
C LEU A 123 -0.51 -3.96 0.44
N LEU A 124 0.69 -4.36 0.04
CA LEU A 124 1.28 -5.69 0.24
C LEU A 124 2.36 -5.58 1.33
N CYS A 125 1.98 -5.85 2.57
CA CYS A 125 2.86 -5.74 3.74
C CYS A 125 3.33 -7.12 4.21
N LYS A 126 4.65 -7.28 4.37
CA LYS A 126 5.24 -8.51 4.92
C LYS A 126 4.99 -8.67 6.42
N THR A 127 4.73 -7.58 7.13
CA THR A 127 4.46 -7.63 8.56
C THR A 127 3.09 -7.02 8.88
N GLY A 128 3.03 -6.10 9.83
CA GLY A 128 1.79 -5.52 10.34
C GLY A 128 1.44 -4.19 9.68
N VAL A 129 0.14 -3.90 9.66
CA VAL A 129 -0.43 -2.62 9.21
C VAL A 129 -1.30 -2.03 10.31
N THR A 130 -1.06 -0.76 10.63
CA THR A 130 -1.90 0.01 11.57
C THR A 130 -2.49 1.21 10.86
N LEU A 131 -3.82 1.23 10.74
CA LEU A 131 -4.57 2.41 10.31
C LEU A 131 -5.12 3.12 11.56
N GLN A 132 -4.49 4.24 11.94
CA GLN A 132 -4.87 5.00 13.14
C GLN A 132 -6.23 5.69 13.01
N THR A 133 -6.72 6.23 14.13
CA THR A 133 -8.05 6.83 14.29
C THR A 133 -8.50 7.66 13.10
N GLY A 134 -9.59 7.23 12.46
CA GLY A 134 -10.23 7.98 11.38
C GLY A 134 -9.45 7.99 10.06
N THR A 135 -8.44 7.13 9.89
CA THR A 135 -7.78 6.93 8.60
C THR A 135 -8.79 6.48 7.56
N THR A 136 -8.70 7.02 6.34
CA THR A 136 -9.49 6.56 5.20
C THR A 136 -8.57 5.97 4.13
N MET A 137 -9.03 4.96 3.41
CA MET A 137 -8.27 4.30 2.36
C MET A 137 -9.17 3.92 1.19
N ASN A 138 -8.76 4.24 -0.03
CA ASN A 138 -9.27 3.62 -1.25
C ASN A 138 -8.23 2.59 -1.71
N GLY A 139 -8.50 1.31 -1.52
CA GLY A 139 -7.44 0.31 -1.61
C GLY A 139 -7.74 -1.05 -1.02
N ARG A 140 -6.69 -1.84 -0.86
CA ARG A 140 -6.72 -3.14 -0.17
C ARG A 140 -5.56 -3.21 0.80
N VAL A 141 -5.80 -3.73 2.01
CA VAL A 141 -4.75 -4.03 2.98
C VAL A 141 -4.52 -5.53 2.99
N LEU A 142 -3.36 -5.96 2.51
CA LEU A 142 -2.95 -7.35 2.41
C LEU A 142 -1.66 -7.52 3.23
N ALA A 143 -1.81 -8.00 4.47
CA ALA A 143 -0.73 -8.13 5.44
C ALA A 143 -0.47 -9.60 5.77
N GLN A 144 0.80 -10.00 5.82
CA GLN A 144 1.19 -11.38 6.17
C GLN A 144 1.12 -11.66 7.68
N THR A 145 0.98 -10.65 8.53
CA THR A 145 0.77 -10.85 9.98
C THR A 145 -0.56 -10.30 10.47
N GLN A 146 -0.65 -9.01 10.80
CA GLN A 146 -1.83 -8.40 11.40
C GLN A 146 -2.24 -7.09 10.73
N VAL A 147 -3.53 -6.78 10.81
CA VAL A 147 -4.09 -5.48 10.47
C VAL A 147 -4.83 -4.93 11.69
N ALA A 148 -4.44 -3.75 12.16
CA ALA A 148 -5.08 -3.03 13.25
C ALA A 148 -5.80 -1.79 12.69
N LEU A 149 -7.09 -1.65 12.98
CA LEU A 149 -7.92 -0.54 12.52
C LEU A 149 -8.47 0.23 13.72
N GLN A 150 -8.33 1.55 13.72
CA GLN A 150 -8.91 2.44 14.72
C GLN A 150 -9.92 3.35 14.01
N SER A 151 -11.21 3.01 14.08
CA SER A 151 -12.29 3.74 13.38
C SER A 151 -11.94 4.10 11.93
N ALA A 152 -11.18 3.23 11.26
CA ALA A 152 -10.68 3.47 9.91
C ALA A 152 -11.70 3.01 8.87
N THR A 153 -11.76 3.71 7.74
CA THR A 153 -12.60 3.35 6.60
C THR A 153 -11.73 2.82 5.47
N VAL A 154 -12.00 1.59 5.01
CA VAL A 154 -11.29 0.99 3.87
C VAL A 154 -12.30 0.63 2.79
N THR A 155 -12.18 1.29 1.65
CA THR A 155 -13.06 1.13 0.49
C THR A 155 -12.29 0.38 -0.60
N PRO A 156 -12.74 -0.81 -1.05
CA PRO A 156 -12.07 -1.51 -2.14
C PRO A 156 -12.16 -0.69 -3.44
N PRO A 157 -11.11 -0.69 -4.29
CA PRO A 157 -11.16 -0.03 -5.58
C PRO A 157 -12.26 -0.62 -6.46
N ALA A 158 -12.91 0.23 -7.27
CA ALA A 158 -13.79 -0.24 -8.35
C ALA A 158 -13.03 -1.21 -9.27
N GLN A 159 -13.70 -2.30 -9.67
CA GLN A 159 -13.13 -3.26 -10.61
C GLN A 159 -12.95 -2.63 -11.99
#